data_AF-A0A420MVG0-F1
#
_entry.id   AF-A0A420MVG0-F1
#
_cell.length_a   1.000
_cell.length_b   1.000
_cell.length_c   1.000
_cell.angle_alpha   90.00
_cell.angle_beta   90.00
_cell.angle_gamma   90.00
#
_symmetry.space_group_name_H-M   'P 1'
#
loop_
_entity.id
_entity.type
_entity.pdbx_description
1 polymer ?
#
loop_
_entity_poly.entity_id
_entity_poly.type
_entity_poly.pdbx_seq_one_letter_code
_entity_poly.pdbx_strand_id
1 'polypeptide(L)'
;RLDPSMRPVDIKARRMRCYGHTLNLVTRAFLFGKDAESFELESDINGMRGLVEQDLDHWRTKGPIGKLRNIVKFIRPSPQRSEQFKRVAREQDHEEYRLCEESTAELEVVMNSETRWNSTYMMIKRALRKQTDIRAFIFAT
;
A
#
# COMPACT_ATOMS: atom_id res chain seq x y z
N ARG A 1 28.40 -15.31 -7.85
CA ARG A 1 29.31 -15.32 -9.03
C ARG A 1 28.47 -15.08 -10.28
N LEU A 2 28.88 -14.16 -11.16
CA LEU A 2 28.23 -13.99 -12.46
C LEU A 2 28.71 -15.11 -13.38
N ASP A 3 27.80 -15.65 -14.19
CA ASP A 3 28.11 -16.68 -15.18
C ASP A 3 29.04 -16.06 -16.25
N PRO A 4 30.19 -16.68 -16.56
CA PRO A 4 31.11 -16.20 -17.60
C PRO A 4 30.47 -16.09 -19.00
N SER A 5 29.37 -16.80 -19.25
CA SER A 5 28.65 -16.80 -20.54
C SER A 5 27.65 -15.65 -20.70
N MET A 6 27.45 -14.81 -19.68
CA MET A 6 26.49 -13.70 -19.76
C MET A 6 26.91 -12.61 -20.74
N ARG A 7 26.03 -12.32 -21.69
CA ARG A 7 26.23 -11.19 -22.61
C ARG A 7 26.01 -9.87 -21.87
N PRO A 8 26.58 -8.74 -22.35
CA PRO A 8 26.40 -7.43 -21.75
C PRO A 8 24.93 -7.02 -21.53
N VAL A 9 24.03 -7.43 -22.44
CA VAL A 9 22.59 -7.17 -22.32
C VAL A 9 21.96 -7.90 -21.13
N ASP A 10 22.38 -9.13 -20.87
CA ASP A 10 21.89 -9.96 -19.76
C ASP A 10 22.39 -9.40 -18.42
N ILE A 11 23.62 -8.88 -18.38
CA ILE A 11 24.19 -8.17 -17.23
C ILE A 11 23.40 -6.89 -16.95
N LYS A 12 23.11 -6.08 -17.98
CA LYS A 12 22.31 -4.86 -17.85
C LYS A 12 20.90 -5.16 -17.33
N ALA A 13 20.24 -6.16 -17.91
CA ALA A 13 18.90 -6.58 -17.48
C ALA A 13 18.89 -7.08 -16.02
N ARG A 14 19.93 -7.80 -15.59
CA ARG A 14 20.08 -8.23 -14.19
C ARG A 14 20.28 -7.03 -13.25
N ARG A 15 21.15 -6.08 -13.59
CA ARG A 15 21.37 -4.86 -12.78
C ARG A 15 20.09 -4.05 -12.61
N MET A 16 19.31 -3.88 -13.69
CA MET A 16 18.03 -3.19 -13.63
C MET A 16 17.03 -3.89 -12.69
N ARG A 17 16.98 -5.22 -12.69
CA ARG A 17 16.14 -6.00 -11.75
C ARG A 17 16.62 -5.85 -10.30
N CYS A 18 17.92 -5.93 -10.06
CA CYS A 18 18.50 -5.76 -8.72
C CYS A 18 18.27 -4.34 -8.18
N TYR A 19 18.29 -3.31 -9.05
CA TYR A 19 18.07 -1.93 -8.65
C TYR A 19 16.66 -1.71 -8.07
N GLY A 20 15.63 -2.24 -8.71
CA GLY A 20 14.26 -2.18 -8.19
C GLY A 20 14.14 -2.86 -6.82
N HIS A 21 14.78 -4.02 -6.65
CA HIS A 21 14.84 -4.71 -5.37
C HIS A 21 15.58 -3.90 -4.29
N THR A 22 16.72 -3.30 -4.60
CA THR A 22 17.46 -2.43 -3.68
C THR A 22 16.63 -1.21 -3.25
N LEU A 23 15.94 -0.56 -4.19
CA LEU A 23 15.05 0.55 -3.86
C LEU A 23 13.90 0.10 -2.95
N ASN A 24 13.32 -1.07 -3.18
CA ASN A 24 12.29 -1.64 -2.31
C ASN A 24 12.83 -1.87 -0.89
N LEU A 25 14.02 -2.47 -0.76
CA LEU A 25 14.66 -2.70 0.55
C LEU A 25 14.92 -1.38 1.29
N VAL A 26 15.47 -0.38 0.62
CA VAL A 26 15.72 0.95 1.22
C VAL A 26 14.42 1.61 1.65
N THR A 27 13.38 1.54 0.82
CA THR A 27 12.07 2.12 1.12
C THR A 27 11.41 1.41 2.30
N ARG A 28 11.45 0.07 2.35
CA ARG A 28 10.92 -0.71 3.48
C ARG A 28 11.66 -0.38 4.78
N ALA A 29 12.99 -0.32 4.74
CA ALA A 29 13.79 0.08 5.90
C ALA A 29 13.47 1.50 6.38
N PHE A 30 13.22 2.42 5.44
CA PHE A 30 12.85 3.80 5.76
C PHE A 30 11.45 3.91 6.38
N LEU A 31 10.46 3.19 5.84
CA LEU A 31 9.07 3.30 6.27
C LEU A 31 8.75 2.47 7.52
N PHE A 32 9.35 1.28 7.63
CA PHE A 32 8.98 0.30 8.64
C PHE A 32 10.13 -0.05 9.60
N GLY A 33 11.34 0.41 9.34
CA GLY A 33 12.51 0.10 10.16
C GLY A 33 13.23 -1.18 9.71
N LYS A 34 14.28 -1.56 10.45
CA LYS A 34 15.13 -2.71 10.12
C LYS A 34 14.42 -4.07 10.27
N ASP A 35 13.34 -4.10 11.04
CA ASP A 35 12.53 -5.25 11.40
C ASP A 35 11.22 -5.34 10.60
N ALA A 36 11.18 -4.72 9.41
CA ALA A 36 9.98 -4.67 8.55
C ALA A 36 9.38 -6.06 8.27
N GLU A 37 10.22 -7.07 8.06
CA GLU A 37 9.76 -8.44 7.79
C GLU A 37 9.08 -9.07 9.01
N SER A 38 9.69 -8.95 10.20
CA SER A 38 9.09 -9.44 11.45
C SER A 38 7.80 -8.71 11.77
N PHE A 39 7.76 -7.41 11.52
CA PHE A 39 6.57 -6.59 11.70
C PHE A 39 5.42 -7.06 10.79
N GLU A 40 5.66 -7.25 9.49
CA GLU A 40 4.60 -7.70 8.58
C GLU A 40 4.14 -9.12 8.90
N LEU A 41 5.05 -10.03 9.29
CA LEU A 41 4.71 -11.37 9.74
C LEU A 41 3.76 -11.35 10.95
N GLU A 42 3.99 -10.47 11.93
CA GLU A 42 3.10 -10.33 13.08
C GLU A 42 1.71 -9.81 12.67
N SER A 43 1.64 -8.89 11.69
CA SER A 43 0.36 -8.45 11.12
C SER A 43 -0.40 -9.60 10.45
N ASP A 44 0.29 -10.43 9.67
CA ASP A 44 -0.31 -11.59 9.01
C ASP A 44 -0.83 -12.60 10.03
N ILE A 45 -0.08 -12.85 11.12
CA ILE A 45 -0.52 -13.71 12.23
C ILE A 45 -1.76 -13.14 12.90
N ASN A 46 -1.79 -11.84 13.19
CA ASN A 46 -2.95 -11.18 13.78
C ASN A 46 -4.17 -11.28 12.85
N GLY A 47 -3.97 -11.10 11.55
CA GLY A 47 -4.99 -11.29 10.52
C GLY A 47 -5.55 -12.71 10.48
N MET A 48 -4.70 -13.73 10.43
CA MET A 48 -5.11 -15.14 10.43
C MET A 48 -5.87 -15.54 11.68
N ARG A 49 -5.53 -14.94 12.83
CA ARG A 49 -6.20 -15.19 14.12
C ARG A 49 -7.46 -14.35 14.33
N GLY A 50 -7.80 -13.46 13.41
CA GLY A 50 -8.94 -12.55 13.55
C GLY A 50 -8.76 -11.50 14.66
N LEU A 51 -7.52 -11.22 15.08
CA LEU A 51 -7.18 -10.28 16.14
C LEU A 51 -7.16 -8.85 15.59
N VAL A 52 -8.33 -8.35 15.19
CA VAL A 52 -8.47 -7.07 14.47
C VAL A 52 -7.90 -5.90 15.26
N GLU A 53 -8.24 -5.75 16.54
CA GLU A 53 -7.73 -4.62 17.35
C GLU A 53 -6.21 -4.68 17.54
N GLN A 54 -5.64 -5.88 17.70
CA GLN A 54 -4.20 -6.06 17.82
C GLN A 54 -3.50 -5.71 16.49
N ASP A 55 -4.07 -6.10 15.34
CA ASP A 55 -3.56 -5.65 14.03
C ASP A 55 -3.63 -4.12 13.93
N LEU A 56 -4.73 -3.49 14.36
CA LEU A 56 -4.85 -2.04 14.31
C LEU A 56 -3.80 -1.34 15.17
N ASP A 57 -3.60 -1.79 16.42
CA ASP A 57 -2.59 -1.24 17.34
C ASP A 57 -1.18 -1.47 16.83
N HIS A 58 -0.89 -2.67 16.33
CA HIS A 58 0.38 -3.02 15.69
C HIS A 58 0.71 -2.03 14.58
N TRP A 59 -0.24 -1.77 13.66
CA TRP A 59 -0.03 -0.78 12.59
C TRP A 59 0.09 0.65 13.12
N ARG A 60 -0.62 1.03 14.18
CA ARG A 60 -0.48 2.38 14.78
C ARG A 60 0.94 2.65 15.28
N THR A 61 1.72 1.63 15.64
CA THR A 61 3.14 1.79 16.06
C THR A 61 4.03 2.37 14.96
N LYS A 62 3.69 2.17 13.68
CA LYS A 62 4.43 2.76 12.54
C LYS A 62 4.04 4.23 12.28
N GLY A 63 3.22 4.83 13.16
CA GLY A 63 2.91 6.25 13.12
C GLY A 63 1.88 6.62 12.03
N PRO A 64 2.03 7.78 11.36
CA PRO A 64 1.02 8.28 10.41
C PRO A 64 0.73 7.32 9.25
N ILE A 65 1.74 6.59 8.77
CA ILE A 65 1.58 5.66 7.65
C ILE A 65 0.72 4.46 8.03
N GLY A 66 0.90 3.91 9.23
CA GLY A 66 0.10 2.78 9.71
C GLY A 66 -1.33 3.20 10.06
N LYS A 67 -1.52 4.41 10.60
CA LYS A 67 -2.86 5.01 10.74
C LYS A 67 -3.56 5.18 9.40
N LEU A 68 -2.85 5.66 8.39
CA LEU A 68 -3.39 5.78 7.03
C LEU A 68 -3.75 4.41 6.45
N ARG A 69 -2.88 3.40 6.58
CA ARG A 69 -3.16 2.02 6.18
C ARG A 69 -4.45 1.52 6.83
N ASN A 70 -4.64 1.76 8.13
CA ASN A 70 -5.84 1.32 8.85
C ASN A 70 -7.11 2.01 8.34
N ILE A 71 -7.06 3.32 8.04
CA ILE A 71 -8.18 4.04 7.42
C ILE A 71 -8.53 3.42 6.07
N VAL A 72 -7.53 3.15 5.22
CA VAL A 72 -7.73 2.53 3.92
C VAL A 72 -8.31 1.12 4.06
N LYS A 73 -7.78 0.29 4.98
CA LYS A 73 -8.29 -1.06 5.27
C LYS A 73 -9.69 -1.03 5.89
N PHE A 74 -10.08 0.05 6.56
CA PHE A 74 -11.45 0.22 7.03
C PHE A 74 -12.38 0.52 5.85
N ILE A 75 -12.10 1.55 5.06
CA ILE A 75 -13.03 2.00 4.00
C ILE A 75 -13.25 0.93 2.94
N ARG A 76 -12.17 0.37 2.42
CA ARG A 76 -12.17 -0.23 1.09
C ARG A 76 -12.65 -1.69 1.00
N PRO A 77 -12.50 -2.56 2.02
CA PRO A 77 -13.11 -3.90 1.98
C PRO A 77 -14.64 -3.93 2.06
N SER A 78 -15.30 -2.84 2.48
CA SER A 78 -16.76 -2.76 2.53
C SER A 78 -17.30 -1.97 1.34
N PRO A 79 -18.18 -2.56 0.52
CA PRO A 79 -18.87 -1.84 -0.55
C PRO A 79 -19.65 -0.62 -0.03
N GLN A 80 -20.31 -0.77 1.13
CA GLN A 80 -21.10 0.30 1.75
C GLN A 80 -20.22 1.49 2.14
N ARG A 81 -19.11 1.25 2.85
CA ARG A 81 -18.17 2.31 3.24
C ARG A 81 -17.47 2.94 2.05
N SER A 82 -17.12 2.14 1.04
CA SER A 82 -16.54 2.63 -0.20
C SER A 82 -17.50 3.56 -0.94
N GLU A 83 -18.78 3.20 -1.03
CA GLU A 83 -19.79 4.03 -1.68
C GLU A 83 -20.10 5.30 -0.87
N GLN A 84 -20.17 5.20 0.46
CA GLN A 84 -20.29 6.36 1.33
C GLN A 84 -19.11 7.32 1.15
N PHE A 85 -17.87 6.80 1.07
CA PHE A 85 -16.69 7.62 0.80
C PHE A 85 -16.79 8.34 -0.55
N LYS A 86 -17.22 7.66 -1.62
CA LYS A 86 -17.43 8.30 -2.93
C LYS A 86 -18.45 9.45 -2.89
N ARG A 87 -19.56 9.25 -2.17
CA ARG A 87 -20.59 10.29 -1.99
C ARG A 87 -20.02 11.52 -1.28
N VAL A 88 -19.22 11.31 -0.23
CA VAL A 88 -18.54 12.40 0.48
C VAL A 88 -17.50 13.09 -0.42
N ALA A 89 -16.73 12.30 -1.17
CA ALA A 89 -15.67 12.78 -2.05
C ALA A 89 -16.18 13.43 -3.36
N ARG A 90 -17.52 13.51 -3.56
CA ARG A 90 -18.20 14.07 -4.75
C ARG A 90 -17.46 13.75 -6.05
N GLU A 91 -17.19 12.47 -6.31
CA GLU A 91 -16.49 12.03 -7.52
C GLU A 91 -17.33 12.31 -8.79
N GLN A 92 -17.40 13.57 -9.22
CA GLN A 92 -17.91 14.08 -10.50
C GLN A 92 -16.87 14.94 -11.23
N ASP A 93 -15.61 14.99 -10.78
CA ASP A 93 -14.54 15.63 -11.54
C ASP A 93 -13.94 14.64 -12.54
N HIS A 94 -14.19 14.96 -13.81
CA HIS A 94 -13.65 14.37 -15.03
C HIS A 94 -12.12 14.48 -15.10
N GLU A 95 -11.42 13.67 -14.32
CA GLU A 95 -10.06 13.23 -14.62
C GLU A 95 -10.01 11.74 -14.30
N GLU A 96 -9.84 10.94 -15.35
CA GLU A 96 -9.63 9.49 -15.34
C GLU A 96 -8.43 9.13 -14.47
N TYR A 97 -8.65 9.13 -13.16
CA TYR A 97 -7.72 8.67 -12.13
C TYR A 97 -8.57 8.12 -10.99
N ARG A 98 -9.17 6.97 -11.27
CA ARG A 98 -9.77 6.09 -10.28
C ARG A 98 -8.71 5.84 -9.20
N LEU A 99 -9.13 5.77 -7.93
CA LEU A 99 -8.26 5.39 -6.80
C LEU A 99 -7.40 4.13 -7.11
N CYS A 100 -7.92 3.30 -8.01
CA CYS A 100 -7.26 2.23 -8.75
C CYS A 100 -7.72 2.32 -10.21
N GLU A 101 -6.83 2.60 -11.15
CA GLU A 101 -7.08 2.17 -12.52
C GLU A 101 -6.46 0.80 -12.76
N GLU A 102 -7.20 0.03 -13.54
CA GLU A 102 -7.18 -1.43 -13.64
C GLU A 102 -5.86 -1.94 -14.24
N SER A 103 -5.18 -2.85 -13.52
CA SER A 103 -4.62 -3.98 -14.25
C SER A 103 -5.78 -4.95 -14.39
N THR A 104 -6.20 -5.21 -15.63
CA THR A 104 -7.32 -6.08 -16.01
C THR A 104 -7.10 -7.56 -15.66
N ALA A 105 -6.13 -7.87 -14.80
CA ALA A 105 -6.01 -9.13 -14.09
C ALA A 105 -6.21 -8.86 -12.60
N GLU A 106 -7.36 -9.29 -12.07
CA GLU A 106 -7.72 -9.32 -10.64
C GLU A 106 -8.16 -7.97 -10.04
N LEU A 107 -9.49 -7.77 -10.06
CA LEU A 107 -10.25 -6.64 -9.54
C LEU A 107 -10.21 -6.54 -8.01
N GLU A 108 -9.07 -6.15 -7.43
CA GLU A 108 -9.01 -5.70 -6.04
C GLU A 108 -7.97 -4.57 -5.92
N VAL A 109 -8.32 -3.47 -5.25
CA VAL A 109 -7.30 -2.51 -4.77
C VAL A 109 -6.21 -3.36 -4.07
N VAL A 110 -4.92 -3.10 -4.24
CA VAL A 110 -3.93 -4.08 -3.77
C VAL A 110 -3.63 -3.79 -2.29
N MET A 111 -3.93 -4.77 -1.42
CA MET A 111 -3.29 -4.87 -0.10
C MET A 111 -1.78 -4.75 -0.30
N ASN A 112 -1.03 -4.10 0.59
CA ASN A 112 0.42 -3.96 0.47
C ASN A 112 1.04 -5.33 0.12
N SER A 113 1.35 -5.53 -1.15
CA SER A 113 2.08 -6.72 -1.57
C SER A 113 3.54 -6.32 -1.48
N GLU A 114 4.33 -7.07 -0.73
CA GLU A 114 5.79 -6.89 -0.60
C GLU A 114 6.51 -6.78 -1.96
N THR A 115 5.83 -7.25 -3.03
CA THR A 115 6.22 -7.28 -4.44
C THR A 115 5.88 -6.01 -5.25
N ARG A 116 5.02 -5.11 -4.77
CA ARG A 116 4.67 -3.84 -5.45
C ARG A 116 5.27 -2.66 -4.69
N TRP A 117 6.57 -2.45 -4.94
CA TRP A 117 7.46 -1.45 -4.34
C TRP A 117 6.94 0.00 -4.26
N ASN A 118 5.89 0.37 -5.01
CA ASN A 118 5.35 1.73 -5.09
C ASN A 118 3.96 1.90 -4.45
N SER A 119 3.36 0.83 -3.92
CA SER A 119 1.98 0.85 -3.38
C SER A 119 1.82 1.83 -2.23
N THR A 120 2.75 1.83 -1.28
CA THR A 120 2.74 2.74 -0.12
C THR A 120 2.87 4.21 -0.53
N TYR A 121 3.73 4.51 -1.50
CA TYR A 121 3.86 5.86 -2.04
C TYR A 121 2.55 6.33 -2.71
N MET A 122 1.92 5.48 -3.52
CA MET A 122 0.65 5.81 -4.16
C MET A 122 -0.46 6.05 -3.12
N MET A 123 -0.51 5.24 -2.06
CA MET A 123 -1.42 5.43 -0.93
C MET A 123 -1.22 6.81 -0.28
N ILE A 124 0.01 7.17 0.04
CA ILE A 124 0.34 8.48 0.65
C ILE A 124 -0.03 9.63 -0.30
N LYS A 125 0.42 9.56 -1.55
CA LYS A 125 0.17 10.60 -2.56
C LYS A 125 -1.33 10.87 -2.74
N ARG A 126 -2.14 9.81 -2.79
CA ARG A 126 -3.58 9.93 -2.96
C ARG A 126 -4.27 10.41 -1.69
N ALA A 127 -3.84 9.94 -0.52
CA ALA A 127 -4.38 10.41 0.76
C ALA A 127 -4.14 11.92 0.97
N LEU A 128 -3.01 12.44 0.50
CA LEU A 128 -2.74 13.89 0.51
C LEU A 128 -3.69 14.65 -0.42
N ARG A 129 -3.92 14.16 -1.65
CA ARG A 129 -4.89 14.77 -2.59
C ARG A 129 -6.32 14.73 -2.07
N LYS A 130 -6.69 13.67 -1.35
CA LYS A 130 -8.03 13.42 -0.81
C LYS A 130 -8.15 13.74 0.68
N GLN A 131 -7.25 14.56 1.23
CA GLN A 131 -7.17 14.79 2.67
C GLN A 131 -8.47 15.38 3.23
N THR A 132 -9.07 16.34 2.52
CA THR A 132 -10.36 16.95 2.89
C THR A 132 -11.48 15.91 2.91
N ASP A 133 -11.53 15.07 1.88
CA ASP A 133 -12.57 14.06 1.70
C ASP A 133 -12.44 12.96 2.76
N ILE A 134 -11.21 12.52 3.07
CA ILE A 134 -10.91 11.57 4.14
C ILE A 134 -11.33 12.14 5.50
N ARG A 135 -11.01 13.41 5.78
CA ARG A 135 -11.44 14.06 7.02
C ARG A 135 -12.97 14.13 7.09
N ALA A 136 -13.62 14.58 6.03
CA ALA A 136 -15.08 14.66 5.96
C ALA A 136 -15.74 13.29 6.18
N PHE A 137 -15.20 12.23 5.58
CA PHE A 137 -15.71 10.87 5.76
C PHE A 137 -15.57 10.38 7.20
N ILE A 138 -14.41 10.61 7.83
CA ILE A 138 -14.16 10.21 9.22
C ILE A 138 -15.08 10.96 10.20
N PHE A 139 -15.38 12.23 9.96
CA PHE A 139 -16.29 12.99 10.82
C PHE A 139 -17.78 12.69 10.56
N ALA A 140 -18.11 12.11 9.40
CA ALA A 140 -19.46 11.74 9.02
C ALA A 140 -19.83 10.29 9.36
N THR A 141 -18.87 9.48 9.83
CA THR A 141 -19.03 8.06 10.22
C THR A 141 -18.86 7.93 11.71
#